data_AF-A0A822AF23-F1
#
_entry.id   AF-A0A822AF23-F1
#
_cell.length_a   1.000
_cell.length_b   1.000
_cell.length_c   1.000
_cell.angle_alpha   90.00
_cell.angle_beta   90.00
_cell.angle_gamma   90.00
#
_symmetry.space_group_name_H-M   'P 1'
#
loop_
_entity.id
_entity.type
_entity.pdbx_description
1 polymer ?
#
loop_
_entity_poly.entity_id
_entity_poly.type
_entity_poly.pdbx_seq_one_letter_code
_entity_poly.pdbx_strand_id
1 'polypeptide(L)' 'KDVFRKYEKIQPKLNTDQEKMDYWITTFSRQVGHNLVPLFKFWGFPISKSTIDDLKTLPIPQIFDDFIQIAPERYSI' A
#
# COMPACT_ATOMS: atom_id res chain seq x y z
N LYS A 1 6.68 -15.91 3.23
CA LYS A 1 5.74 -16.32 4.33
C LYS A 1 5.81 -15.41 5.56
N ASP A 2 6.77 -14.48 5.67
CA ASP A 2 7.03 -13.77 6.93
C ASP A 2 5.96 -12.77 7.34
N VAL A 3 5.32 -12.12 6.38
CA VAL A 3 4.21 -11.17 6.64
C VAL A 3 3.06 -11.86 7.39
N PHE A 4 2.60 -13.01 6.90
CA PHE A 4 1.51 -13.76 7.51
C PHE A 4 1.88 -14.32 8.89
N ARG A 5 3.13 -14.76 9.09
CA ARG A 5 3.63 -15.20 10.41
C ARG A 5 3.69 -14.07 11.44
N LYS A 6 4.05 -12.84 11.02
CA LYS A 6 4.05 -11.67 11.91
C LYS A 6 2.63 -11.29 12.31
N TYR A 7 1.70 -11.31 11.35
CA TYR A 7 0.29 -11.01 11.60
C TYR A 7 -0.33 -11.98 12.62
N GLU A 8 -0.09 -13.28 12.45
CA GLU A 8 -0.58 -14.34 13.35
C GLU A 8 -0.18 -14.11 14.82
N LYS A 9 1.02 -13.54 15.06
CA LYS A 9 1.56 -13.27 16.39
C LYS A 9 1.05 -11.97 17.02
N ILE A 10 0.83 -10.93 16.22
CA ILE A 10 0.49 -9.59 16.72
C ILE A 10 -1.02 -9.44 16.89
N GLN A 11 -1.82 -10.02 16.00
CA GLN A 11 -3.28 -9.86 15.92
C GLN A 11 -3.75 -8.43 16.24
N PRO A 12 -3.39 -7.45 15.40
CA PRO A 12 -3.75 -6.06 15.66
C PRO A 12 -5.27 -5.91 15.78
N LYS A 13 -5.73 -5.16 16.79
CA LYS A 13 -7.14 -4.81 16.95
C LYS A 13 -7.54 -3.78 15.89
N LEU A 14 -7.92 -4.28 14.72
CA LEU A 14 -8.42 -3.50 13.58
C LEU A 14 -9.94 -3.66 13.56
N ASN A 15 -10.66 -2.58 13.84
CA ASN A 15 -12.10 -2.57 14.06
C ASN A 15 -12.88 -2.25 12.78
N THR A 16 -12.26 -1.54 11.83
CA THR A 16 -12.89 -1.16 10.57
C THR A 16 -12.20 -1.79 9.37
N ASP A 17 -12.91 -1.92 8.25
CA ASP A 17 -12.31 -2.43 7.01
C ASP A 17 -11.26 -1.48 6.44
N GLN A 18 -11.43 -0.17 6.64
CA GLN A 18 -10.41 0.83 6.28
C GLN A 18 -9.11 0.59 7.07
N GLU A 19 -9.19 0.38 8.38
CA GLU A 19 -8.02 0.07 9.22
C GLU A 19 -7.32 -1.22 8.76
N LYS A 20 -8.08 -2.24 8.34
CA LYS A 20 -7.51 -3.47 7.78
C LYS A 20 -6.78 -3.21 6.47
N MET A 21 -7.37 -2.44 5.56
CA MET A 21 -6.75 -2.11 4.27
C MET A 21 -5.47 -1.30 4.47
N ASP A 22 -5.53 -0.24 5.27
CA ASP A 22 -4.39 0.61 5.59
C ASP A 22 -3.25 -0.17 6.25
N TYR A 23 -3.57 -1.08 7.17
CA TYR A 23 -2.59 -1.96 7.81
C TYR A 23 -1.87 -2.84 6.78
N TRP A 24 -2.59 -3.46 5.85
CA TRP A 24 -1.98 -4.32 4.84
C TRP A 24 -1.13 -3.53 3.85
N ILE A 25 -1.60 -2.37 3.38
CA ILE A 25 -0.86 -1.49 2.49
C ILE A 25 0.46 -1.05 3.14
N THR A 26 0.40 -0.63 4.41
CA THR A 26 1.57 -0.26 5.19
C THR A 26 2.52 -1.43 5.39
N THR A 27 1.99 -2.60 5.76
CA THR A 27 2.78 -3.79 6.04
C THR A 27 3.52 -4.27 4.80
N PHE A 28 2.84 -4.35 3.66
CA PHE A 28 3.47 -4.76 2.41
C PHE A 28 4.52 -3.76 1.96
N SER A 29 4.21 -2.46 1.97
CA SER A 29 5.14 -1.40 1.58
C SER A 29 6.43 -1.45 2.40
N ARG A 30 6.31 -1.57 3.73
CA ARG A 30 7.48 -1.68 4.62
C ARG A 30 8.25 -2.98 4.43
N GLN A 31 7.57 -4.09 4.18
CA GLN A 31 8.22 -5.38 3.97
C GLN A 31 9.05 -5.41 2.69
N VAL A 32 8.57 -4.76 1.61
CA VAL A 32 9.32 -4.67 0.34
C VAL A 32 10.29 -3.49 0.30
N GLY A 33 10.18 -2.55 1.25
CA GLY A 33 11.03 -1.35 1.31
C GLY A 33 10.65 -0.26 0.32
N HIS A 34 9.43 -0.28 -0.21
CA HIS A 34 8.98 0.61 -1.27
C HIS A 34 7.55 1.12 -1.02
N ASN A 35 7.26 2.32 -1.52
CA ASN A 35 5.92 2.89 -1.46
C ASN A 35 5.01 2.24 -2.51
N LEU A 36 4.08 1.39 -2.07
CA LEU A 36 3.13 0.70 -2.95
C LEU A 36 1.79 1.43 -3.09
N VAL A 37 1.59 2.59 -2.46
CA VAL A 37 0.35 3.37 -2.56
C VAL A 37 -0.11 3.57 -4.02
N PRO A 38 0.78 3.92 -4.98
CA PRO A 38 0.42 4.02 -6.40
C PRO A 38 -0.26 2.75 -6.97
N LEU A 39 0.20 1.55 -6.58
CA LEU A 39 -0.36 0.28 -7.07
C LEU A 39 -1.76 0.07 -6.50
N PHE A 40 -1.91 0.24 -5.19
CA PHE A 40 -3.20 0.05 -4.55
C PHE A 40 -4.25 1.05 -5.09
N LYS A 41 -3.84 2.29 -5.40
CA LYS A 41 -4.70 3.27 -6.09
C LYS A 41 -5.09 2.82 -7.50
N PHE A 42 -4.12 2.34 -8.28
CA PHE A 42 -4.38 1.82 -9.63
C PHE A 42 -5.41 0.68 -9.66
N TRP A 43 -5.44 -0.12 -8.58
CA TRP A 43 -6.37 -1.23 -8.38
C TRP A 43 -7.69 -0.80 -7.71
N GLY A 44 -7.86 0.47 -7.38
CA GLY A 44 -9.10 1.02 -6.81
C GLY A 44 -9.28 0.79 -5.31
N PHE A 45 -8.22 0.44 -4.56
CA PHE A 45 -8.32 0.29 -3.12
C PHE A 45 -8.50 1.65 -2.44
N PRO A 46 -9.40 1.77 -1.44
CA PRO A 46 -9.52 2.96 -0.62
C PRO A 46 -8.34 3.02 0.36
N ILE A 47 -7.64 4.16 0.41
CA ILE A 47 -6.46 4.35 1.24
C ILE A 47 -6.63 5.64 2.03
N SER A 48 -6.40 5.59 3.34
CA SER A 48 -6.46 6.79 4.16
C SER A 48 -5.31 7.75 3.87
N LYS A 49 -5.56 9.04 4.10
CA LYS A 49 -4.55 10.09 3.94
C LYS A 49 -3.34 9.87 4.86
N SER A 50 -3.57 9.42 6.10
CA SER A 50 -2.49 9.09 7.04
C SER A 50 -1.55 8.02 6.48
N THR A 51 -2.10 6.95 5.89
CA THR A 51 -1.30 5.87 5.29
C THR A 51 -0.48 6.38 4.10
N ILE A 52 -1.07 7.26 3.27
CA ILE A 52 -0.36 7.89 2.16
C ILE A 52 0.82 8.72 2.69
N ASP A 53 0.59 9.54 3.72
CA ASP A 53 1.60 10.41 4.30
C ASP A 53 2.73 9.61 4.97
N ASP A 54 2.40 8.54 5.70
CA ASP A 54 3.37 7.66 6.36
C ASP A 54 4.34 7.00 5.35
N LEU A 55 3.82 6.60 4.18
CA LEU A 55 4.57 5.86 3.18
C LEU A 55 5.33 6.75 2.18
N LYS A 56 5.15 8.07 2.22
CA LYS A 56 5.92 9.03 1.39
C LYS A 56 7.43 8.96 1.62
N THR A 57 7.84 8.47 2.77
CA THR A 57 9.26 8.31 3.14
C THR A 57 9.95 7.17 2.37
N LEU A 58 9.18 6.25 1.78
CA LEU A 58 9.71 5.13 1.00
C LEU A 58 9.80 5.48 -0.49
N PRO A 59 10.83 4.99 -1.20
CA PRO A 59 10.96 5.20 -2.63
C PRO A 59 9.85 4.46 -3.40
N ILE A 60 9.37 5.06 -4.48
CA ILE A 60 8.45 4.40 -5.42
C ILE A 60 9.25 3.41 -6.28
N PRO A 61 8.79 2.16 -6.48
CA PRO A 61 9.40 1.20 -7.40
C PRO A 61 9.49 1.73 -8.83
N GLN A 62 10.62 1.50 -9.51
CA GLN A 62 10.84 1.97 -10.89
C GLN A 62 9.84 1.39 -11.90
N ILE A 63 9.34 0.17 -11.67
CA ILE A 63 8.33 -0.48 -12.53
C ILE A 63 7.01 0.31 -12.62
N PHE A 64 6.77 1.28 -11.73
CA PHE A 64 5.56 2.10 -11.80
C PHE A 64 5.51 3.00 -13.03
N ASP A 65 6.64 3.39 -13.60
CA ASP A 65 6.65 4.20 -14.81
C ASP A 65 6.00 3.42 -15.97
N ASP A 66 6.27 2.11 -16.05
CA ASP A 66 5.65 1.22 -17.05
C ASP A 66 4.14 1.06 -16.79
N PHE A 67 3.72 0.93 -15.53
CA PHE A 67 2.30 0.83 -15.17
C PHE A 67 1.52 2.10 -15.53
N ILE A 68 2.13 3.28 -15.34
CA ILE A 68 1.53 4.57 -15.71
C ILE A 68 1.38 4.67 -17.23
N GLN A 69 2.34 4.15 -18.01
CA GLN A 69 2.24 4.12 -19.47
C GLN A 69 1.12 3.22 -19.98
N ILE A 70 0.86 2.09 -19.31
CA ILE A 70 -0.17 1.11 -19.72
C ILE A 70 -1.58 1.68 -19.58
N ALA A 71 -1.86 2.43 -18.51
CA ALA A 71 -3.19 2.96 -18.22
C ALA A 71 -3.08 4.31 -17.46
N PRO A 72 -2.74 5.40 -18.17
CA PRO A 72 -2.51 6.72 -17.57
C PRO A 72 -3.78 7.33 -16.97
N GLU A 73 -4.97 6.98 -17.48
CA GLU A 73 -6.26 7.45 -17.00
C GLU A 73 -6.57 7.03 -15.56
N ARG A 74 -5.96 5.93 -15.10
CA ARG A 74 -6.07 5.47 -13.70
C ARG A 74 -5.15 6.21 -12.74
N TYR A 75 -4.24 7.03 -13.27
CA TYR A 75 -3.28 7.81 -12.52
C TYR A 75 -3.54 9.31 -12.57
N SER A 76 -4.41 9.76 -13.48
CA SER A 76 -4.87 11.14 -13.55
C SER A 76 -5.70 11.50 -12.31
N ILE A 77 -5.10 12.30 -11.44
CA ILE A 77 -5.78 13.09 -10.39
C ILE A 77 -6.09 14.46 -10.98
#